data_AF-A0A368TJW4-F1
#
_entry.id   AF-A0A368TJW4-F1
#
_cell.length_a   1.000
_cell.length_b   1.000
_cell.length_c   1.000
_cell.angle_alpha   90.00
_cell.angle_beta   90.00
_cell.angle_gamma   90.00
#
_symmetry.space_group_name_H-M   'P 1'
#
loop_
_entity.id
_entity.type
_entity.pdbx_description
1 polymer ?
#
loop_
_entity_poly.entity_id
_entity_poly.type
_entity_poly.pdbx_seq_one_letter_code
_entity_poly.pdbx_strand_id
1 'polypeptide(L)'
;MPLFWVKQVFGRAGRPEHDAYGTGIIVARNEDAFEEIQSMYIQGELERIESRFSAETMTDQILATIVSGAHHIDQIHDFLNSTFYAYQNSGDLDFVIAELDVIPVDLEKKCFIELDGDTIRATPFGTLASRLYLSTNSALELRDGIRVLSEMEKEERVTISDFDLLLLLSQCEEIVSLTVKDAMEIATTLSDNLEWVYNGAHALGSAIVANAWIDELTYFELKDRFGAYLGEIHNNIYTPGWMAYAGSRIAQYLQDERMYARLRALHDRIKHGVKPELFGLVTLKGVGRVIARGLYSAGFRNPREVAKADVAQLERVHGAGAKRAEKLKEEALRQCEM
;
A
#
# COMPACT_ATOMS: atom_id res chain seq x y z
N MET A 1 20.23 9.98 15.83
CA MET A 1 19.87 10.35 14.44
C MET A 1 21.10 10.12 13.59
N PRO A 2 21.01 9.58 12.37
CA PRO A 2 22.22 9.36 11.57
C PRO A 2 22.93 10.68 11.25
N LEU A 3 24.26 10.68 11.32
CA LEU A 3 25.13 11.80 10.99
C LEU A 3 24.93 12.26 9.55
N PHE A 4 24.84 11.34 8.58
CA PHE A 4 24.60 11.72 7.19
C PHE A 4 23.34 12.60 7.05
N TRP A 5 22.29 12.33 7.83
CA TRP A 5 21.04 13.09 7.79
C TRP A 5 21.24 14.50 8.32
N VAL A 6 21.98 14.66 9.42
CA VAL A 6 22.35 15.97 9.97
C VAL A 6 23.15 16.78 8.95
N LYS A 7 24.14 16.16 8.29
CA LYS A 7 24.93 16.83 7.25
C LYS A 7 24.05 17.21 6.04
N GLN A 8 23.07 16.40 5.65
CA GLN A 8 22.11 16.76 4.60
C GLN A 8 21.23 17.95 4.98
N VAL A 9 20.75 18.02 6.24
CA VAL A 9 19.99 19.17 6.73
C VAL A 9 20.84 20.43 6.75
N PHE A 10 22.07 20.33 7.26
CA PHE A 10 23.01 21.45 7.29
C PHE A 10 23.40 21.93 5.89
N GLY A 11 23.54 21.03 4.93
CA GLY A 11 23.79 21.36 3.52
C GLY A 11 22.66 22.16 2.84
N ARG A 12 21.49 22.27 3.47
CA ARG A 12 20.40 23.14 2.98
C ARG A 12 20.50 24.58 3.50
N ALA A 13 21.41 24.87 4.43
CA ALA A 13 21.60 26.21 4.96
C ALA A 13 22.48 27.04 4.01
N GLY A 14 21.99 28.22 3.64
CA GLY A 14 22.67 29.17 2.74
C GLY A 14 22.12 29.12 1.32
N ARG A 15 21.51 30.24 0.88
CA ARG A 15 20.98 30.38 -0.48
C ARG A 15 22.11 30.87 -1.40
N PRO A 16 22.46 30.13 -2.47
CA PRO A 16 23.62 30.43 -3.31
C PRO A 16 23.72 31.87 -3.83
N GLU A 17 22.58 32.54 -4.08
CA GLU A 17 22.54 33.89 -4.66
C GLU A 17 22.22 35.01 -3.66
N HIS A 18 21.97 34.68 -2.38
CA HIS A 18 21.49 35.67 -1.39
C HIS A 18 22.32 35.72 -0.12
N ASP A 19 22.93 34.60 0.28
CA ASP A 19 23.61 34.50 1.55
C ASP A 19 25.11 34.27 1.33
N ALA A 20 25.95 35.08 1.98
CA ALA A 20 27.41 34.93 1.90
C ALA A 20 27.90 33.65 2.63
N TYR A 21 27.11 33.14 3.56
CA TYR A 21 27.33 31.88 4.27
C TYR A 21 26.00 31.32 4.79
N GLY A 22 25.93 30.00 4.95
CA GLY A 22 24.82 29.31 5.62
C GLY A 22 25.18 28.98 7.07
N THR A 23 24.18 28.98 7.97
CA THR A 23 24.38 28.60 9.38
C THR A 23 23.41 27.49 9.76
N GLY A 24 23.94 26.32 10.10
CA GLY A 24 23.21 25.23 10.74
C GLY A 24 23.50 25.20 12.24
N ILE A 25 22.46 25.08 13.07
CA ILE A 25 22.58 25.08 14.53
C ILE A 25 21.93 23.80 15.06
N ILE A 26 22.62 23.09 15.95
CA ILE A 26 22.04 22.03 16.79
C ILE A 26 21.91 22.59 18.20
N VAL A 27 20.73 22.44 18.80
CA VAL A 27 20.46 22.90 20.15
C VAL A 27 20.71 21.74 21.12
N ALA A 28 21.68 21.91 22.01
CA ALA A 28 21.94 20.97 23.10
C ALA A 28 21.12 21.35 24.34
N ARG A 29 20.67 20.34 25.10
CA ARG A 29 19.89 20.54 26.34
C ARG A 29 20.74 20.89 27.57
N ASN A 30 22.02 20.51 27.55
CA ASN A 30 23.00 20.69 28.61
C ASN A 30 24.43 20.50 28.04
N GLU A 31 25.44 20.73 28.87
CA GLU A 31 26.85 20.67 28.46
C GLU A 31 27.28 19.26 28.01
N ASP A 32 26.88 18.20 28.74
CA ASP A 32 27.20 16.82 28.36
C ASP A 32 26.68 16.47 26.96
N ALA A 33 25.45 16.89 26.64
CA ALA A 33 24.87 16.69 25.31
C ALA A 33 25.59 17.55 24.26
N PHE A 34 26.09 18.73 24.62
CA PHE A 34 26.86 19.57 23.71
C PHE A 34 28.17 18.87 23.30
N GLU A 35 28.91 18.31 24.26
CA GLU A 35 30.13 17.56 23.99
C GLU A 35 29.88 16.34 23.09
N GLU A 36 28.83 15.57 23.39
CA GLU A 36 28.43 14.42 22.56
C GLU A 36 28.05 14.87 21.14
N ILE A 37 27.28 15.95 21.00
CA ILE A 37 26.89 16.49 19.69
C ILE A 37 28.10 16.97 18.90
N GLN A 38 29.03 17.66 19.56
CA GLN A 38 30.22 18.18 18.90
C GLN A 38 31.10 17.04 18.39
N SER A 39 31.35 16.03 19.23
CA SER A 39 32.13 14.86 18.88
C SER A 39 31.48 14.05 17.76
N MET A 40 30.18 13.73 17.89
CA MET A 40 29.48 12.86 16.94
C MET A 40 29.09 13.59 15.64
N TYR A 41 28.49 14.77 15.73
CA TYR A 41 27.85 15.40 14.57
C TYR A 41 28.69 16.45 13.84
N ILE A 42 29.61 17.11 14.55
CA ILE A 42 30.48 18.11 13.93
C ILE A 42 31.79 17.45 13.49
N GLN A 43 32.44 16.73 14.41
CA GLN A 43 33.77 16.14 14.22
C GLN A 43 33.73 14.69 13.73
N GLY A 44 32.61 13.98 13.89
CA GLY A 44 32.48 12.59 13.51
C GLY A 44 32.57 12.35 12.00
N GLU A 45 33.02 11.15 11.64
CA GLU A 45 33.04 10.66 10.26
C GLU A 45 31.67 10.08 9.88
N LEU A 46 31.28 10.27 8.61
CA LEU A 46 30.03 9.74 8.07
C LEU A 46 29.95 8.23 8.26
N GLU A 47 28.74 7.74 8.57
CA GLU A 47 28.52 6.31 8.64
C GLU A 47 28.80 5.65 7.29
N ARG A 48 29.39 4.45 7.33
CA ARG A 48 29.57 3.65 6.13
C ARG A 48 28.21 3.20 5.60
N ILE A 49 28.07 3.21 4.28
CA ILE A 49 26.88 2.66 3.63
C ILE A 49 26.98 1.15 3.70
N GLU A 50 25.99 0.52 4.32
CA GLU A 50 25.84 -0.94 4.40
C GLU A 50 24.66 -1.37 3.55
N SER A 51 24.82 -2.50 2.86
CA SER A 51 23.76 -3.16 2.11
C SER A 51 22.62 -3.53 3.05
N ARG A 52 21.39 -3.22 2.63
CA ARG A 52 20.15 -3.56 3.35
C ARG A 52 19.45 -4.79 2.77
N PHE A 53 20.20 -5.62 2.03
CA PHE A 53 19.68 -6.83 1.40
C PHE A 53 19.40 -7.89 2.49
N SER A 54 18.19 -7.84 3.08
CA SER A 54 17.72 -8.81 4.07
C SER A 54 17.34 -10.14 3.40
N ALA A 55 17.23 -11.22 4.18
CA ALA A 55 16.75 -12.52 3.69
C ALA A 55 15.36 -12.43 3.00
N GLU A 56 14.46 -11.60 3.53
CA GLU A 56 13.14 -11.34 2.93
C GLU A 56 13.27 -10.63 1.58
N THR A 57 14.03 -9.53 1.52
CA THR A 57 14.26 -8.79 0.26
C THR A 57 14.93 -9.69 -0.78
N MET A 58 15.85 -10.53 -0.33
CA MET A 58 16.57 -11.49 -1.14
C MET A 58 15.64 -12.57 -1.71
N THR A 59 14.70 -13.07 -0.92
CA THR A 59 13.67 -14.02 -1.38
C THR A 59 12.83 -13.44 -2.52
N ASP A 60 12.36 -12.20 -2.36
CA ASP A 60 11.55 -11.53 -3.39
C ASP A 60 12.38 -11.24 -4.66
N GLN A 61 13.65 -10.83 -4.52
CA GLN A 61 14.53 -10.59 -5.67
C GLN A 61 14.93 -11.89 -6.39
N ILE A 62 15.12 -12.99 -5.67
CA ILE A 62 15.39 -14.30 -6.27
C ILE A 62 14.18 -14.74 -7.10
N LEU A 63 12.97 -14.64 -6.54
CA LEU A 63 11.75 -14.91 -7.30
C LEU A 63 11.66 -14.03 -8.56
N ALA A 64 11.93 -12.72 -8.43
CA ALA A 64 11.93 -11.80 -9.56
C ALA A 64 12.98 -12.17 -10.63
N THR A 65 14.16 -12.63 -10.20
CA THR A 65 15.25 -13.08 -11.09
C THR A 65 14.84 -14.33 -11.88
N ILE A 66 14.21 -15.30 -11.22
CA ILE A 66 13.65 -16.50 -11.86
C ILE A 66 12.57 -16.12 -12.87
N VAL A 67 11.62 -15.26 -12.48
CA VAL A 67 10.55 -14.78 -13.36
C VAL A 67 11.09 -13.98 -14.56
N SER A 68 12.24 -13.32 -14.40
CA SER A 68 12.91 -12.55 -15.46
C SER A 68 13.72 -13.40 -16.43
N GLY A 69 13.92 -14.70 -16.16
CA GLY A 69 14.57 -15.63 -17.09
C GLY A 69 15.76 -16.40 -16.53
N ALA A 70 15.99 -16.41 -15.22
CA ALA A 70 16.89 -17.39 -14.63
C ALA A 70 16.22 -18.78 -14.61
N HIS A 71 16.92 -19.76 -15.17
CA HIS A 71 16.46 -21.13 -15.34
C HIS A 71 17.34 -22.15 -14.61
N HIS A 72 18.46 -21.73 -14.04
CA HIS A 72 19.39 -22.58 -13.30
C HIS A 72 19.85 -21.93 -11.98
N ILE A 73 20.16 -22.78 -10.99
CA ILE A 73 20.68 -22.36 -9.67
C ILE A 73 21.93 -21.46 -9.82
N ASP A 74 22.87 -21.84 -10.70
CA ASP A 74 24.10 -21.06 -10.96
C ASP A 74 23.83 -19.60 -11.34
N GLN A 75 22.75 -19.34 -12.10
CA GLN A 75 22.39 -17.98 -12.52
C GLN A 75 21.89 -17.12 -11.35
N ILE A 76 21.30 -17.75 -10.33
CA ILE A 76 20.91 -17.08 -9.09
C ILE A 76 22.17 -16.68 -8.32
N HIS A 77 23.16 -17.59 -8.20
CA HIS A 77 24.45 -17.27 -7.58
C HIS A 77 25.19 -16.16 -8.31
N ASP A 78 25.22 -16.18 -9.65
CA ASP A 78 25.83 -15.13 -10.47
C ASP A 78 25.21 -13.76 -10.20
N PHE A 79 23.87 -13.68 -10.14
CA PHE A 79 23.17 -12.46 -9.78
C PHE A 79 23.59 -11.97 -8.39
N LEU A 80 23.63 -12.85 -7.39
CA LEU A 80 23.93 -12.48 -6.01
C LEU A 80 25.38 -12.02 -5.85
N ASN A 81 26.32 -12.68 -6.51
CA ASN A 81 27.72 -12.28 -6.57
C ASN A 81 27.92 -10.87 -7.17
N SER A 82 26.97 -10.41 -7.99
CA SER A 82 26.99 -9.05 -8.56
C SER A 82 26.42 -7.97 -7.62
N THR A 83 25.90 -8.34 -6.45
CA THR A 83 25.27 -7.39 -5.52
C THR A 83 26.28 -6.69 -4.60
N PHE A 84 25.91 -5.49 -4.12
CA PHE A 84 26.69 -4.79 -3.11
C PHE A 84 26.75 -5.56 -1.78
N TYR A 85 25.75 -6.39 -1.49
CA TYR A 85 25.75 -7.28 -0.32
C TYR A 85 26.90 -8.30 -0.39
N ALA A 86 27.03 -9.01 -1.52
CA ALA A 86 28.12 -9.97 -1.71
C ALA A 86 29.48 -9.28 -1.69
N TYR A 87 29.60 -8.09 -2.28
CA TYR A 87 30.82 -7.29 -2.23
C TYR A 87 31.27 -6.93 -0.80
N GLN A 88 30.33 -6.56 0.07
CA GLN A 88 30.64 -6.21 1.46
C GLN A 88 30.92 -7.42 2.36
N ASN A 89 30.37 -8.59 2.01
CA ASN A 89 30.51 -9.83 2.78
C ASN A 89 31.43 -10.85 2.09
N SER A 90 32.35 -10.39 1.24
CA SER A 90 33.22 -11.27 0.44
C SER A 90 34.10 -12.21 1.26
N GLY A 91 34.28 -11.94 2.57
CA GLY A 91 35.01 -12.81 3.50
C GLY A 91 34.19 -13.99 4.06
N ASP A 92 32.86 -13.93 3.97
CA ASP A 92 31.91 -14.93 4.48
C ASP A 92 31.00 -15.46 3.35
N LEU A 93 31.51 -15.49 2.12
CA LEU A 93 30.73 -15.82 0.93
C LEU A 93 30.11 -17.23 1.01
N ASP A 94 30.82 -18.18 1.61
CA ASP A 94 30.32 -19.56 1.80
C ASP A 94 29.10 -19.61 2.73
N PHE A 95 29.05 -18.75 3.76
CA PHE A 95 27.89 -18.63 4.64
C PHE A 95 26.70 -18.01 3.91
N VAL A 96 26.96 -16.96 3.11
CA VAL A 96 25.95 -16.32 2.27
C VAL A 96 25.36 -17.33 1.29
N ILE A 97 26.19 -18.10 0.60
CA ILE A 97 25.74 -19.15 -0.35
C ILE A 97 24.90 -20.23 0.36
N ALA A 98 25.30 -20.67 1.56
CA ALA A 98 24.54 -21.67 2.31
C ALA A 98 23.15 -21.17 2.74
N GLU A 99 23.02 -19.90 3.12
CA GLU A 99 21.72 -19.28 3.44
C GLU A 99 20.82 -19.17 2.18
N LEU A 100 21.45 -18.96 1.03
CA LEU A 100 20.80 -18.81 -0.27
C LEU A 100 20.24 -20.11 -0.83
N ASP A 101 20.90 -21.24 -0.63
CA ASP A 101 20.42 -22.55 -1.10
C ASP A 101 19.08 -22.94 -0.44
N VAL A 102 18.77 -22.35 0.72
CA VAL A 102 17.49 -22.56 1.42
C VAL A 102 16.34 -21.84 0.73
N ILE A 103 16.59 -20.71 0.07
CA ILE A 103 15.54 -19.84 -0.46
C ILE A 103 14.76 -20.50 -1.62
N PRO A 104 15.39 -21.05 -2.68
CA PRO A 104 14.65 -21.76 -3.72
C PRO A 104 13.82 -22.92 -3.17
N VAL A 105 14.34 -23.65 -2.18
CA VAL A 105 13.62 -24.76 -1.54
C VAL A 105 12.39 -24.25 -0.77
N ASP A 106 12.49 -23.12 -0.08
CA ASP A 106 11.33 -22.50 0.59
C ASP A 106 10.30 -21.96 -0.41
N LEU A 107 10.76 -21.31 -1.49
CA LEU A 107 9.91 -20.84 -2.58
C LEU A 107 9.15 -22.00 -3.26
N GLU A 108 9.80 -23.14 -3.45
CA GLU A 108 9.16 -24.35 -3.98
C GLU A 108 8.09 -24.87 -3.03
N LYS A 109 8.40 -25.02 -1.74
CA LYS A 109 7.43 -25.46 -0.71
C LYS A 109 6.20 -24.56 -0.65
N LYS A 110 6.39 -23.26 -0.87
CA LYS A 110 5.32 -22.24 -0.91
C LYS A 110 4.61 -22.13 -2.27
N CYS A 111 5.00 -22.95 -3.25
CA CYS A 111 4.48 -23.05 -4.61
C CYS A 111 4.73 -21.82 -5.51
N PHE A 112 5.79 -21.05 -5.25
CA PHE A 112 6.21 -19.93 -6.11
C PHE A 112 7.03 -20.42 -7.32
N ILE A 113 7.79 -21.50 -7.14
CA ILE A 113 8.66 -22.08 -8.17
C ILE A 113 8.54 -23.62 -8.17
N GLU A 114 9.08 -24.24 -9.20
CA GLU A 114 9.29 -25.70 -9.34
C GLU A 114 10.79 -25.94 -9.52
N LEU A 115 11.35 -26.94 -8.82
CA LEU A 115 12.74 -27.38 -8.96
C LEU A 115 12.79 -28.77 -9.62
N ASP A 116 13.72 -28.93 -10.57
CA ASP A 116 14.08 -30.22 -11.17
C ASP A 116 15.60 -30.33 -11.25
N GLY A 117 16.20 -30.89 -10.20
CA GLY A 117 17.65 -30.82 -9.97
C GLY A 117 18.11 -29.36 -9.89
N ASP A 118 19.01 -28.98 -10.79
CA ASP A 118 19.53 -27.60 -10.87
C ASP A 118 18.67 -26.68 -11.75
N THR A 119 17.60 -27.21 -12.36
CA THR A 119 16.69 -26.42 -13.20
C THR A 119 15.60 -25.80 -12.34
N ILE A 120 15.31 -24.52 -12.58
CA ILE A 120 14.34 -23.74 -11.82
C ILE A 120 13.34 -23.09 -12.76
N ARG A 121 12.07 -23.09 -12.37
CA ARG A 121 11.02 -22.39 -13.11
C ARG A 121 9.99 -21.77 -12.18
N ALA A 122 9.58 -20.53 -12.46
CA ALA A 122 8.47 -19.91 -11.75
C ALA A 122 7.13 -20.58 -12.09
N THR A 123 6.31 -20.84 -11.07
CA THR A 123 4.93 -21.29 -11.26
C THR A 123 4.05 -20.13 -11.77
N PRO A 124 2.82 -20.40 -12.24
CA PRO A 124 1.87 -19.32 -12.57
C PRO A 124 1.58 -18.40 -11.37
N PHE A 125 1.55 -18.95 -10.15
CA PHE A 125 1.38 -18.17 -8.92
C PHE A 125 2.60 -17.28 -8.65
N GLY A 126 3.82 -17.82 -8.72
CA GLY A 126 5.01 -17.02 -8.47
C GLY A 126 5.27 -15.96 -9.54
N THR A 127 4.96 -16.28 -10.80
CA THR A 127 4.95 -15.29 -11.88
C THR A 127 3.95 -14.16 -11.62
N LEU A 128 2.75 -14.49 -11.14
CA LEU A 128 1.74 -13.50 -10.81
C LEU A 128 2.17 -12.61 -9.64
N ALA A 129 2.65 -13.20 -8.54
CA ALA A 129 3.11 -12.48 -7.35
C ALA A 129 4.23 -11.49 -7.70
N SER A 130 5.26 -11.95 -8.43
CA SER A 130 6.37 -11.12 -8.88
C SER A 130 5.92 -9.98 -9.79
N ARG A 131 5.04 -10.25 -10.77
CA ARG A 131 4.50 -9.21 -11.67
C ARG A 131 3.60 -8.19 -10.97
N LEU A 132 2.96 -8.59 -9.87
CA LEU A 132 2.20 -7.68 -9.02
C LEU A 132 3.10 -6.88 -8.08
N TYR A 133 4.38 -7.21 -7.98
CA TYR A 133 5.38 -6.61 -7.10
C TYR A 133 5.08 -6.80 -5.61
N LEU A 134 4.48 -7.95 -5.26
CA LEU A 134 4.16 -8.33 -3.90
C LEU A 134 5.37 -8.98 -3.23
N SER A 135 5.50 -8.80 -1.91
CA SER A 135 6.32 -9.70 -1.12
C SER A 135 5.75 -11.12 -1.18
N THR A 136 6.62 -12.12 -1.04
CA THR A 136 6.19 -13.52 -1.01
C THR A 136 5.21 -13.81 0.14
N ASN A 137 5.39 -13.18 1.29
CA ASN A 137 4.46 -13.30 2.43
C ASN A 137 3.09 -12.69 2.10
N SER A 138 3.03 -11.48 1.55
CA SER A 138 1.76 -10.85 1.17
C SER A 138 1.02 -11.61 0.08
N ALA A 139 1.75 -12.19 -0.89
CA ALA A 139 1.13 -13.05 -1.90
C ALA A 139 0.48 -14.31 -1.29
N LEU A 140 1.11 -14.91 -0.27
CA LEU A 140 0.53 -16.03 0.48
C LEU A 140 -0.68 -15.58 1.31
N GLU A 141 -0.54 -14.47 2.03
CA GLU A 141 -1.61 -13.88 2.86
C GLU A 141 -2.89 -13.66 2.03
N LEU A 142 -2.75 -13.02 0.86
CA LEU A 142 -3.86 -12.82 -0.06
C LEU A 142 -4.42 -14.15 -0.59
N ARG A 143 -3.58 -15.08 -1.03
CA ARG A 143 -4.03 -16.36 -1.59
C ARG A 143 -4.80 -17.18 -0.57
N ASP A 144 -4.24 -17.33 0.61
CA ASP A 144 -4.75 -18.22 1.64
C ASP A 144 -5.92 -17.57 2.38
N GLY A 145 -5.86 -16.26 2.64
CA GLY A 145 -6.99 -15.50 3.19
C GLY A 145 -8.21 -15.46 2.25
N ILE A 146 -8.02 -15.32 0.93
CA ILE A 146 -9.12 -15.43 -0.04
C ILE A 146 -9.77 -16.82 0.02
N ARG A 147 -8.96 -17.89 0.10
CA ARG A 147 -9.47 -19.26 0.22
C ARG A 147 -10.28 -19.45 1.49
N VAL A 148 -9.73 -19.06 2.64
CA VAL A 148 -10.39 -19.17 3.95
C VAL A 148 -11.73 -18.44 3.93
N LEU A 149 -11.75 -17.17 3.53
CA LEU A 149 -13.00 -16.40 3.47
C LEU A 149 -14.02 -17.05 2.50
N SER A 150 -13.58 -17.49 1.31
CA SER A 150 -14.46 -18.14 0.34
C SER A 150 -15.06 -19.43 0.86
N GLU A 151 -14.27 -20.25 1.56
CA GLU A 151 -14.74 -21.50 2.19
C GLU A 151 -15.75 -21.22 3.31
N MET A 152 -15.44 -20.29 4.22
CA MET A 152 -16.36 -19.92 5.30
C MET A 152 -17.72 -19.46 4.77
N GLU A 153 -17.75 -18.72 3.67
CA GLU A 153 -18.99 -18.26 3.05
C GLU A 153 -19.74 -19.37 2.29
N LYS A 154 -19.02 -20.28 1.60
CA LYS A 154 -19.62 -21.44 0.92
C LYS A 154 -20.29 -22.40 1.88
N GLU A 155 -19.75 -22.55 3.09
CA GLU A 155 -20.32 -23.38 4.14
C GLU A 155 -21.49 -22.69 4.88
N GLU A 156 -21.95 -21.53 4.38
CA GLU A 156 -23.01 -20.69 4.98
C GLU A 156 -22.73 -20.31 6.45
N ARG A 157 -21.47 -20.37 6.89
CA ARG A 157 -21.07 -20.05 8.27
C ARG A 157 -21.08 -18.55 8.52
N VAL A 158 -20.80 -17.76 7.47
CA VAL A 158 -20.60 -16.31 7.57
C VAL A 158 -21.00 -15.58 6.29
N THR A 159 -21.28 -14.27 6.42
CA THR A 159 -21.31 -13.34 5.29
C THR A 159 -20.01 -12.53 5.30
N ILE A 160 -19.33 -12.45 4.16
CA ILE A 160 -18.11 -11.62 4.04
C ILE A 160 -18.52 -10.17 3.82
N SER A 161 -18.12 -9.31 4.75
CA SER A 161 -18.26 -7.86 4.69
C SER A 161 -17.11 -7.20 3.92
N ASP A 162 -17.27 -5.92 3.56
CA ASP A 162 -16.15 -5.13 3.04
C ASP A 162 -15.02 -5.01 4.09
N PHE A 163 -15.36 -4.97 5.37
CA PHE A 163 -14.39 -4.89 6.46
C PHE A 163 -13.51 -6.13 6.52
N ASP A 164 -14.06 -7.34 6.31
CA ASP A 164 -13.27 -8.58 6.30
C ASP A 164 -12.22 -8.59 5.19
N LEU A 165 -12.57 -8.05 4.02
CA LEU A 165 -11.65 -7.88 2.91
C LEU A 165 -10.61 -6.81 3.22
N LEU A 166 -11.01 -5.67 3.79
CA LEU A 166 -10.06 -4.64 4.21
C LEU A 166 -9.09 -5.15 5.27
N LEU A 167 -9.55 -6.02 6.17
CA LEU A 167 -8.72 -6.69 7.16
C LEU A 167 -7.72 -7.64 6.49
N LEU A 168 -8.17 -8.45 5.52
CA LEU A 168 -7.26 -9.27 4.71
C LEU A 168 -6.16 -8.42 4.06
N LEU A 169 -6.53 -7.34 3.37
CA LEU A 169 -5.56 -6.48 2.70
C LEU A 169 -4.59 -5.84 3.69
N SER A 170 -5.07 -5.46 4.87
CA SER A 170 -4.28 -4.77 5.90
C SER A 170 -3.28 -5.67 6.62
N GLN A 171 -3.36 -6.99 6.43
CA GLN A 171 -2.37 -7.95 6.94
C GLN A 171 -1.14 -8.08 6.02
N CYS A 172 -1.20 -7.54 4.80
CA CYS A 172 -0.06 -7.54 3.87
C CYS A 172 1.05 -6.60 4.35
N GLU A 173 2.31 -7.01 4.21
CA GLU A 173 3.50 -6.28 4.68
C GLU A 173 3.68 -4.89 4.06
N GLU A 174 3.13 -4.68 2.86
CA GLU A 174 3.16 -3.40 2.18
C GLU A 174 2.27 -2.35 2.86
N ILE A 175 1.26 -2.78 3.64
CA ILE A 175 0.37 -1.88 4.34
C ILE A 175 1.00 -1.42 5.65
N VAL A 176 1.19 -0.10 5.75
CA VAL A 176 1.62 0.52 7.01
C VAL A 176 0.53 0.29 8.06
N SER A 177 0.91 -0.35 9.18
CA SER A 177 0.03 -0.55 10.31
C SER A 177 -0.29 0.78 11.01
N LEU A 178 -1.56 1.07 11.16
CA LEU A 178 -2.07 2.21 11.91
C LEU A 178 -2.58 1.72 13.26
N THR A 179 -2.35 2.53 14.30
CA THR A 179 -2.89 2.27 15.64
C THR A 179 -4.18 3.05 15.84
N VAL A 180 -5.26 2.35 16.13
CA VAL A 180 -6.55 2.94 16.48
C VAL A 180 -6.91 2.55 17.91
N LYS A 181 -7.33 3.53 18.72
CA LYS A 181 -7.78 3.26 20.08
C LYS A 181 -9.07 2.42 20.03
N ASP A 182 -9.18 1.44 20.92
CA ASP A 182 -10.35 0.56 21.04
C ASP A 182 -10.65 -0.20 19.72
N ALA A 183 -9.61 -0.47 18.91
CA ALA A 183 -9.75 -1.08 17.58
C ALA A 183 -10.52 -2.41 17.58
N MET A 184 -10.30 -3.27 18.59
CA MET A 184 -11.02 -4.54 18.71
C MET A 184 -12.53 -4.33 18.89
N GLU A 185 -12.93 -3.41 19.77
CA GLU A 185 -14.35 -3.08 20.01
C GLU A 185 -14.99 -2.51 18.74
N ILE A 186 -14.28 -1.65 18.02
CA ILE A 186 -14.78 -1.12 16.74
C ILE A 186 -14.93 -2.24 15.72
N ALA A 187 -13.92 -3.11 15.58
CA ALA A 187 -13.90 -4.17 14.58
C ALA A 187 -15.03 -5.20 14.76
N THR A 188 -15.38 -5.56 16.00
CA THR A 188 -16.51 -6.47 16.27
C THR A 188 -17.88 -5.87 15.94
N THR A 189 -17.98 -4.55 15.73
CA THR A 189 -19.19 -3.90 15.19
C THR A 189 -19.21 -3.83 13.67
N LEU A 190 -18.05 -3.99 13.01
CA LEU A 190 -17.90 -3.90 11.56
C LEU A 190 -17.95 -5.27 10.87
N SER A 191 -17.70 -6.35 11.61
CA SER A 191 -17.79 -7.72 11.11
C SER A 191 -18.33 -8.69 12.17
N ASP A 192 -19.23 -9.56 11.72
CA ASP A 192 -19.74 -10.69 12.50
C ASP A 192 -18.73 -11.86 12.59
N ASN A 193 -17.64 -11.79 11.81
CA ASN A 193 -16.64 -12.85 11.67
C ASN A 193 -15.57 -12.74 12.75
N LEU A 194 -15.99 -12.95 14.01
CA LEU A 194 -15.15 -12.66 15.18
C LEU A 194 -13.80 -13.37 15.17
N GLU A 195 -13.75 -14.65 14.79
CA GLU A 195 -12.49 -15.39 14.69
C GLU A 195 -11.52 -14.75 13.68
N TRP A 196 -12.03 -14.31 12.53
CA TRP A 196 -11.25 -13.57 11.52
C TRP A 196 -10.71 -12.25 12.08
N VAL A 197 -11.56 -11.51 12.81
CA VAL A 197 -11.18 -10.26 13.49
C VAL A 197 -10.09 -10.49 14.54
N TYR A 198 -10.20 -11.54 15.36
CA TYR A 198 -9.20 -11.86 16.38
C TYR A 198 -7.86 -12.27 15.76
N ASN A 199 -7.88 -13.07 14.69
CA ASN A 199 -6.66 -13.49 14.00
C ASN A 199 -5.94 -12.29 13.33
N GLY A 200 -6.71 -11.36 12.76
CA GLY A 200 -6.20 -10.13 12.15
C GLY A 200 -5.97 -8.96 13.12
N ALA A 201 -5.91 -9.18 14.44
CA ALA A 201 -5.90 -8.11 15.45
C ALA A 201 -4.83 -7.02 15.21
N HIS A 202 -3.65 -7.42 14.72
CA HIS A 202 -2.52 -6.53 14.44
C HIS A 202 -2.74 -5.56 13.27
N ALA A 203 -3.70 -5.85 12.40
CA ALA A 203 -4.03 -5.09 11.19
C ALA A 203 -5.30 -4.24 11.33
N LEU A 204 -6.01 -4.32 12.47
CA LEU A 204 -7.32 -3.70 12.65
C LEU A 204 -7.32 -2.20 12.45
N GLY A 205 -6.31 -1.48 12.94
CA GLY A 205 -6.32 -0.01 12.84
C GLY A 205 -6.28 0.48 11.39
N SER A 206 -5.49 -0.16 10.53
CA SER A 206 -5.46 0.14 9.09
C SER A 206 -6.77 -0.25 8.41
N ALA A 207 -7.34 -1.40 8.75
CA ALA A 207 -8.63 -1.85 8.21
C ALA A 207 -9.79 -0.90 8.61
N ILE A 208 -9.80 -0.41 9.85
CA ILE A 208 -10.82 0.54 10.36
C ILE A 208 -10.71 1.87 9.62
N VAL A 209 -9.49 2.42 9.47
CA VAL A 209 -9.28 3.68 8.76
C VAL A 209 -9.67 3.54 7.29
N ALA A 210 -9.32 2.42 6.64
CA ALA A 210 -9.72 2.13 5.27
C ALA A 210 -11.24 1.99 5.13
N ASN A 211 -11.92 1.36 6.10
CA ASN A 211 -13.38 1.23 6.10
C ASN A 211 -14.06 2.59 6.23
N ALA A 212 -13.62 3.39 7.20
CA ALA A 212 -14.11 4.75 7.38
C ALA A 212 -13.86 5.63 6.14
N TRP A 213 -12.74 5.41 5.45
CA TRP A 213 -12.42 6.08 4.20
C TRP A 213 -13.43 5.74 3.09
N ILE A 214 -13.75 4.47 2.87
CA ILE A 214 -14.73 4.05 1.85
C ILE A 214 -16.19 4.32 2.27
N ASP A 215 -16.41 4.64 3.54
CA ASP A 215 -17.68 5.13 4.08
C ASP A 215 -17.80 6.66 4.07
N GLU A 216 -16.86 7.34 3.42
CA GLU A 216 -16.87 8.79 3.15
C GLU A 216 -16.71 9.69 4.36
N LEU A 217 -16.12 9.18 5.45
CA LEU A 217 -15.74 10.06 6.55
C LEU A 217 -14.77 11.14 6.06
N THR A 218 -14.99 12.36 6.56
CA THR A 218 -14.14 13.51 6.31
C THR A 218 -12.79 13.33 6.98
N TYR A 219 -11.77 14.06 6.51
CA TYR A 219 -10.45 14.06 7.15
C TYR A 219 -10.50 14.51 8.61
N PHE A 220 -11.45 15.39 8.94
CA PHE A 220 -11.66 15.82 10.32
C PHE A 220 -12.17 14.65 11.17
N GLU A 221 -13.19 13.92 10.71
CA GLU A 221 -13.73 12.77 11.44
C GLU A 221 -12.71 11.63 11.56
N LEU A 222 -11.90 11.37 10.53
CA LEU A 222 -10.84 10.36 10.58
C LEU A 222 -9.79 10.71 11.64
N LYS A 223 -9.37 11.98 11.70
CA LYS A 223 -8.45 12.47 12.73
C LYS A 223 -9.06 12.39 14.12
N ASP A 224 -10.28 12.91 14.28
CA ASP A 224 -10.94 13.03 15.58
C ASP A 224 -11.28 11.67 16.19
N ARG A 225 -11.79 10.74 15.37
CA ARG A 225 -12.24 9.42 15.83
C ARG A 225 -11.11 8.39 15.93
N PHE A 226 -10.13 8.45 15.03
CA PHE A 226 -9.13 7.39 14.88
C PHE A 226 -7.68 7.86 15.02
N GLY A 227 -7.44 9.16 15.18
CA GLY A 227 -6.09 9.71 15.22
C GLY A 227 -5.35 9.68 13.87
N ALA A 228 -6.04 9.37 12.77
CA ALA A 228 -5.45 9.24 11.45
C ALA A 228 -5.35 10.61 10.74
N TYR A 229 -4.14 11.05 10.44
CA TYR A 229 -3.88 12.36 9.82
C TYR A 229 -3.95 12.30 8.29
N LEU A 230 -4.23 13.44 7.66
CA LEU A 230 -4.32 13.58 6.19
C LEU A 230 -3.08 13.03 5.46
N GLY A 231 -1.89 13.29 6.00
CA GLY A 231 -0.63 12.80 5.42
C GLY A 231 -0.54 11.28 5.45
N GLU A 232 -0.94 10.64 6.54
CA GLU A 232 -0.96 9.17 6.66
C GLU A 232 -1.98 8.59 5.70
N ILE A 233 -3.18 9.17 5.62
CA ILE A 233 -4.23 8.71 4.72
C ILE A 233 -3.79 8.86 3.26
N HIS A 234 -3.24 9.99 2.85
CA HIS A 234 -2.81 10.21 1.45
C HIS A 234 -1.61 9.36 1.07
N ASN A 235 -0.66 9.16 1.98
CA ASN A 235 0.49 8.30 1.72
C ASN A 235 0.10 6.82 1.68
N ASN A 236 -0.89 6.42 2.49
CA ASN A 236 -1.32 5.04 2.63
C ASN A 236 -2.60 4.69 1.87
N ILE A 237 -3.17 5.55 1.03
CA ILE A 237 -4.39 5.18 0.28
C ILE A 237 -4.09 4.41 -1.00
N TYR A 238 -2.94 4.71 -1.61
CA TYR A 238 -2.51 4.07 -2.84
C TYR A 238 -2.25 2.57 -2.59
N THR A 239 -1.63 2.24 -1.46
CA THR A 239 -1.23 0.88 -1.14
C THR A 239 -2.41 -0.08 -0.93
N PRO A 240 -3.44 0.20 -0.10
CA PRO A 240 -4.65 -0.61 0.01
C PRO A 240 -5.40 -0.72 -1.33
N GLY A 241 -5.38 0.34 -2.14
CA GLY A 241 -5.94 0.29 -3.50
C GLY A 241 -5.19 -0.74 -4.35
N TRP A 242 -3.85 -0.68 -4.36
CA TRP A 242 -3.02 -1.66 -5.05
C TRP A 242 -3.17 -3.08 -4.47
N MET A 243 -3.27 -3.25 -3.15
CA MET A 243 -3.53 -4.54 -2.51
C MET A 243 -4.89 -5.11 -2.92
N ALA A 244 -5.95 -4.30 -2.97
CA ALA A 244 -7.26 -4.73 -3.45
C ALA A 244 -7.19 -5.17 -4.93
N TYR A 245 -6.44 -4.44 -5.75
CA TYR A 245 -6.16 -4.83 -7.13
C TYR A 245 -5.41 -6.17 -7.20
N ALA A 246 -4.33 -6.32 -6.44
CA ALA A 246 -3.52 -7.52 -6.38
C ALA A 246 -4.33 -8.73 -5.90
N GLY A 247 -5.08 -8.58 -4.81
CA GLY A 247 -6.02 -9.57 -4.30
C GLY A 247 -7.05 -9.98 -5.36
N SER A 248 -7.58 -9.04 -6.16
CA SER A 248 -8.48 -9.39 -7.25
C SER A 248 -7.79 -10.27 -8.31
N ARG A 249 -6.54 -10.01 -8.66
CA ARG A 249 -5.80 -10.85 -9.62
C ARG A 249 -5.48 -12.22 -9.04
N ILE A 250 -5.23 -12.31 -7.73
CA ILE A 250 -5.06 -13.59 -7.03
C ILE A 250 -6.38 -14.37 -6.98
N ALA A 251 -7.51 -13.71 -6.69
CA ALA A 251 -8.84 -14.35 -6.78
C ALA A 251 -9.13 -14.88 -8.19
N GLN A 252 -8.75 -14.13 -9.22
CA GLN A 252 -8.84 -14.59 -10.62
C GLN A 252 -7.97 -15.84 -10.87
N TYR A 253 -6.74 -15.86 -10.36
CA TYR A 253 -5.87 -17.04 -10.42
C TYR A 253 -6.47 -18.26 -9.71
N LEU A 254 -7.12 -18.04 -8.57
CA LEU A 254 -7.85 -19.04 -7.80
C LEU A 254 -9.19 -19.45 -8.45
N GLN A 255 -9.57 -18.82 -9.56
CA GLN A 255 -10.86 -19.02 -10.24
C GLN A 255 -12.08 -18.72 -9.35
N ASP A 256 -11.93 -17.80 -8.39
CA ASP A 256 -13.03 -17.32 -7.54
C ASP A 256 -13.60 -16.01 -8.10
N GLU A 257 -14.62 -16.13 -8.95
CA GLU A 257 -15.27 -14.98 -9.61
C GLU A 257 -15.97 -14.04 -8.60
N ARG A 258 -16.46 -14.58 -7.48
CA ARG A 258 -17.16 -13.79 -6.45
C ARG A 258 -16.17 -12.90 -5.71
N MET A 259 -15.04 -13.47 -5.28
CA MET A 259 -13.98 -12.72 -4.63
C MET A 259 -13.30 -11.74 -5.58
N TYR A 260 -13.11 -12.14 -6.85
CA TYR A 260 -12.64 -11.23 -7.88
C TYR A 260 -13.53 -9.98 -7.98
N ALA A 261 -14.85 -10.16 -8.13
CA ALA A 261 -15.79 -9.05 -8.25
C ALA A 261 -15.78 -8.13 -7.02
N ARG A 262 -15.76 -8.71 -5.81
CA ARG A 262 -15.71 -7.96 -4.55
C ARG A 262 -14.42 -7.14 -4.42
N LEU A 263 -13.27 -7.75 -4.65
CA LEU A 263 -11.97 -7.06 -4.53
C LEU A 263 -11.79 -6.00 -5.63
N ARG A 264 -12.33 -6.21 -6.84
CA ARG A 264 -12.38 -5.17 -7.89
C ARG A 264 -13.26 -3.99 -7.48
N ALA A 265 -14.46 -4.25 -6.96
CA ALA A 265 -15.33 -3.18 -6.47
C ALA A 265 -14.67 -2.43 -5.31
N LEU A 266 -14.05 -3.15 -4.37
CA LEU A 266 -13.35 -2.56 -3.24
C LEU A 266 -12.15 -1.72 -3.67
N HIS A 267 -11.38 -2.14 -4.69
CA HIS A 267 -10.32 -1.34 -5.30
C HIS A 267 -10.83 0.05 -5.74
N ASP A 268 -11.95 0.08 -6.47
CA ASP A 268 -12.53 1.34 -6.94
C ASP A 268 -13.05 2.20 -5.77
N ARG A 269 -13.66 1.57 -4.75
CA ARG A 269 -14.09 2.27 -3.52
C ARG A 269 -12.93 2.88 -2.77
N ILE A 270 -11.83 2.16 -2.59
CA ILE A 270 -10.63 2.66 -1.90
C ILE A 270 -10.02 3.80 -2.69
N LYS A 271 -9.85 3.64 -4.01
CA LYS A 271 -9.23 4.65 -4.88
C LYS A 271 -9.95 6.00 -4.80
N HIS A 272 -11.27 5.98 -4.83
CA HIS A 272 -12.09 7.20 -4.82
C HIS A 272 -12.53 7.62 -3.41
N GLY A 273 -12.52 6.69 -2.48
CA GLY A 273 -13.00 6.86 -1.12
C GLY A 273 -14.46 7.19 -1.08
N VAL A 274 -15.27 6.35 -1.73
CA VAL A 274 -16.71 6.54 -1.86
C VAL A 274 -17.47 5.25 -1.69
N LYS A 275 -18.75 5.41 -1.34
CA LYS A 275 -19.73 4.34 -1.37
C LYS A 275 -20.11 4.00 -2.82
N PRO A 276 -20.63 2.77 -3.07
CA PRO A 276 -20.88 2.29 -4.43
C PRO A 276 -21.81 3.19 -5.26
N GLU A 277 -22.76 3.87 -4.63
CA GLU A 277 -23.72 4.73 -5.34
C GLU A 277 -23.08 5.95 -6.02
N LEU A 278 -21.84 6.31 -5.67
CA LEU A 278 -21.13 7.46 -6.23
C LEU A 278 -20.24 7.09 -7.43
N PHE A 279 -20.09 5.81 -7.75
CA PHE A 279 -19.19 5.36 -8.82
C PHE A 279 -19.45 6.02 -10.17
N GLY A 280 -20.72 6.21 -10.54
CA GLY A 280 -21.05 6.91 -11.79
C GLY A 280 -20.51 8.35 -11.81
N LEU A 281 -20.52 9.04 -10.67
CA LEU A 281 -20.16 10.46 -10.58
C LEU A 281 -18.65 10.69 -10.48
N VAL A 282 -17.91 9.83 -9.77
CA VAL A 282 -16.44 9.97 -9.62
C VAL A 282 -15.66 9.68 -10.90
N THR A 283 -16.33 9.17 -11.96
CA THR A 283 -15.73 9.06 -13.30
C THR A 283 -15.51 10.42 -13.98
N LEU A 284 -16.28 11.43 -13.58
CA LEU A 284 -16.14 12.78 -14.10
C LEU A 284 -14.83 13.41 -13.63
N LYS A 285 -14.01 13.87 -14.57
CA LYS A 285 -12.75 14.53 -14.25
C LYS A 285 -12.99 15.76 -13.38
N GLY A 286 -12.29 15.82 -12.24
CA GLY A 286 -12.44 16.90 -11.26
C GLY A 286 -13.53 16.67 -10.22
N VAL A 287 -14.26 15.56 -10.27
CA VAL A 287 -15.18 15.12 -9.22
C VAL A 287 -14.45 14.22 -8.24
N GLY A 288 -14.12 14.77 -7.06
CA GLY A 288 -13.72 13.98 -5.89
C GLY A 288 -14.91 13.60 -5.01
N ARG A 289 -14.66 12.80 -3.96
CA ARG A 289 -15.65 12.33 -2.96
C ARG A 289 -16.69 13.38 -2.52
N VAL A 290 -16.24 14.59 -2.13
CA VAL A 290 -17.11 15.65 -1.61
C VAL A 290 -18.09 16.14 -2.66
N ILE A 291 -17.62 16.35 -3.89
CA ILE A 291 -18.45 16.80 -5.01
C ILE A 291 -19.39 15.69 -5.44
N ALA A 292 -18.89 14.44 -5.52
CA ALA A 292 -19.73 13.29 -5.87
C ALA A 292 -20.89 13.13 -4.88
N ARG A 293 -20.63 13.21 -3.58
CA ARG A 293 -21.67 13.16 -2.55
C ARG A 293 -22.61 14.36 -2.65
N GLY A 294 -22.09 15.57 -2.90
CA GLY A 294 -22.89 16.76 -3.13
C GLY A 294 -23.86 16.60 -4.32
N LEU A 295 -23.36 16.10 -5.45
CA LEU A 295 -24.14 15.82 -6.66
C LEU A 295 -25.23 14.79 -6.37
N TYR A 296 -24.87 13.68 -5.71
CA TYR A 296 -25.80 12.63 -5.33
C TYR A 296 -26.91 13.12 -4.40
N SER A 297 -26.57 13.96 -3.41
CA SER A 297 -27.55 14.59 -2.51
C SER A 297 -28.44 15.59 -3.21
N ALA A 298 -27.96 16.24 -4.28
CA ALA A 298 -28.76 17.12 -5.13
C ALA A 298 -29.62 16.37 -6.17
N GLY A 299 -29.58 15.03 -6.17
CA GLY A 299 -30.40 14.17 -7.02
C GLY A 299 -29.72 13.69 -8.31
N PHE A 300 -28.47 14.07 -8.57
CA PHE A 300 -27.72 13.61 -9.74
C PHE A 300 -27.05 12.27 -9.45
N ARG A 301 -27.38 11.23 -10.22
CA ARG A 301 -26.90 9.85 -10.05
C ARG A 301 -25.81 9.45 -11.04
N ASN A 302 -25.70 10.15 -12.15
CA ASN A 302 -24.81 9.76 -13.25
C ASN A 302 -24.38 10.98 -14.11
N PRO A 303 -23.34 10.84 -14.95
CA PRO A 303 -22.86 11.91 -15.83
C PRO A 303 -23.95 12.51 -16.73
N ARG A 304 -24.91 11.71 -17.20
CA ARG A 304 -25.98 12.19 -18.09
C ARG A 304 -26.91 13.18 -17.39
N GLU A 305 -27.21 12.95 -16.12
CA GLU A 305 -28.02 13.87 -15.31
C GLU A 305 -27.26 15.16 -15.01
N VAL A 306 -25.95 15.08 -14.79
CA VAL A 306 -25.07 16.27 -14.63
C VAL A 306 -25.02 17.08 -15.93
N ALA A 307 -24.94 16.42 -17.10
CA ALA A 307 -24.92 17.08 -18.40
C ALA A 307 -26.23 17.84 -18.70
N LYS A 308 -27.37 17.31 -18.26
CA LYS A 308 -28.69 17.93 -18.41
C LYS A 308 -28.96 19.08 -17.43
N ALA A 309 -28.21 19.16 -16.34
CA ALA A 309 -28.38 20.18 -15.31
C ALA A 309 -28.00 21.58 -15.83
N ASP A 310 -28.69 22.60 -15.37
CA ASP A 310 -28.26 23.98 -15.58
C ASP A 310 -27.05 24.31 -14.72
N VAL A 311 -26.17 25.19 -15.19
CA VAL A 311 -24.95 25.58 -14.46
C VAL A 311 -25.32 26.10 -13.07
N ALA A 312 -26.37 26.92 -12.95
CA ALA A 312 -26.87 27.42 -11.66
C ALA A 312 -27.37 26.32 -10.69
N GLN A 313 -27.75 25.14 -11.19
CA GLN A 313 -28.06 23.98 -10.31
C GLN A 313 -26.76 23.35 -9.80
N LEU A 314 -25.76 23.20 -10.68
CA LEU A 314 -24.44 22.65 -10.34
C LEU A 314 -23.64 23.56 -9.42
N GLU A 315 -23.80 24.89 -9.52
CA GLU A 315 -23.16 25.85 -8.61
C GLU A 315 -23.62 25.70 -7.16
N ARG A 316 -24.89 25.33 -6.96
CA ARG A 316 -25.48 25.10 -5.64
C ARG A 316 -25.06 23.78 -5.01
N VAL A 317 -24.38 22.91 -5.76
CA VAL A 317 -23.87 21.64 -5.25
C VAL A 317 -22.72 21.89 -4.28
N HIS A 318 -22.80 21.27 -3.11
CA HIS A 318 -21.76 21.35 -2.10
C HIS A 318 -20.40 20.88 -2.67
N GLY A 319 -19.37 21.72 -2.53
CA GLY A 319 -18.00 21.43 -3.00
C GLY A 319 -17.71 21.76 -4.47
N ALA A 320 -18.71 22.06 -5.29
CA ALA A 320 -18.52 22.49 -6.68
C ALA A 320 -18.22 24.00 -6.74
N GLY A 321 -19.20 24.83 -6.38
CA GLY A 321 -19.13 26.29 -6.53
C GLY A 321 -19.04 26.75 -8.00
N ALA A 322 -19.06 28.07 -8.21
CA ALA A 322 -19.13 28.69 -9.54
C ALA A 322 -18.07 28.19 -10.54
N LYS A 323 -16.79 28.25 -10.15
CA LYS A 323 -15.67 27.88 -11.04
C LYS A 323 -15.65 26.41 -11.46
N ARG A 324 -16.25 25.50 -10.67
CA ARG A 324 -16.26 24.07 -11.02
C ARG A 324 -17.54 23.68 -11.76
N ALA A 325 -18.66 24.38 -11.55
CA ALA A 325 -19.93 24.06 -12.17
C ALA A 325 -19.86 24.02 -13.71
N GLU A 326 -19.21 25.01 -14.33
CA GLU A 326 -18.99 25.05 -15.78
C GLU A 326 -18.17 23.85 -16.25
N LYS A 327 -17.03 23.60 -15.60
CA LYS A 327 -16.14 22.47 -15.92
C LYS A 327 -16.80 21.11 -15.75
N LEU A 328 -17.65 20.97 -14.72
CA LEU A 328 -18.42 19.74 -14.48
C LEU A 328 -19.41 19.48 -15.61
N LYS A 329 -20.10 20.52 -16.08
CA LYS A 329 -21.04 20.40 -17.20
C LYS A 329 -20.32 20.08 -18.50
N GLU A 330 -19.22 20.77 -18.80
CA GLU A 330 -18.39 20.50 -19.99
C GLU A 330 -17.88 19.06 -20.01
N GLU A 331 -17.35 18.58 -18.88
CA GLU A 331 -16.83 17.21 -18.79
C GLU A 331 -17.95 16.17 -18.88
N ALA A 332 -19.10 16.42 -18.25
CA ALA A 332 -20.25 15.55 -18.33
C ALA A 332 -20.81 15.44 -19.76
N LEU A 333 -20.85 16.54 -20.51
CA LEU A 333 -21.23 16.55 -21.91
C LEU A 333 -20.23 15.75 -22.75
N ARG A 334 -18.92 16.02 -22.61
CA ARG A 334 -17.87 15.27 -23.31
C ARG A 334 -17.98 13.77 -23.08
N GLN A 335 -18.17 13.34 -21.83
CA GLN A 335 -18.28 11.92 -21.51
C GLN A 335 -19.56 11.27 -22.05
N CYS A 336 -20.63 12.05 -22.26
CA CYS A 336 -21.88 11.55 -22.84
C CYS A 336 -21.88 11.53 -24.38
N GLU A 337 -20.98 12.28 -25.02
CA GLU A 337 -20.79 12.31 -26.48
C GLU A 337 -19.84 11.20 -26.99
N MET A 338 -19.10 10.57 -26.08
CA MET A 338 -18.22 9.41 -26.33
C MET A 338 -18.98 8.09 -26.21
#